data_AF-A0A5N3XXM2-F1
#
_entry.id   AF-A0A5N3XXM2-F1
#
_cell.length_a   1.000
_cell.length_b   1.000
_cell.length_c   1.000
_cell.angle_alpha   90.00
_cell.angle_beta   90.00
_cell.angle_gamma   90.00
#
_symmetry.space_group_name_H-M   'P 1'
#
loop_
_entity.id
_entity.type
_entity.pdbx_description
1 polymer ?
#
loop_
_entity_poly.entity_id
_entity_poly.type
_entity_poly.pdbx_seq_one_letter_code
_entity_poly.pdbx_strand_id
1 'polypeptide(L)'
;MNSELLFCPFWSHTSDILSTIGYDSIIQHLNNGRKNCKEFEDFLKERASIEERYGKDLLNLARKKPCGQSETNTLKRALEVFKQQVDNVAQNHIHLAQTLREEARKMEEFREKQKLQRKKTELIMDAAHKQKSLQFKKTMDAKKNYEQKCRDKDEAEQAVHRSANMANPKQQEKLFVKLATSKTAVEDSDKAYMQHINTLDRVRSEWQSEHIKACEVFETQECERINFFRNALWLHVNQLSQQCVTSDEMYEEVRKSLEMCSIEKDIEYFVNQRRTGQTPPAPIMYENFYCPQKNAAPPGKATGSNSASSMVKNPPPNPRDRETYNLIYFVHCPQLELWNHFSLVFFSL
;
A
#
# COMPACT_ATOMS: atom_id res chain seq x y z
N MET A 1 -15.52 24.51 -14.51
CA MET A 1 -16.65 23.69 -14.01
C MET A 1 -16.92 24.16 -12.60
N ASN A 2 -18.15 24.59 -12.32
CA ASN A 2 -18.57 24.99 -10.98
C ASN A 2 -18.46 23.76 -10.07
N SER A 3 -17.44 23.72 -9.21
CA SER A 3 -17.34 22.72 -8.16
C SER A 3 -18.31 23.11 -7.05
N GLU A 4 -19.54 22.60 -7.12
CA GLU A 4 -20.27 22.34 -5.88
C GLU A 4 -19.33 21.50 -5.01
N LEU A 5 -19.04 21.97 -3.79
CA LEU A 5 -18.23 21.24 -2.83
C LEU A 5 -18.79 19.81 -2.70
N LEU A 6 -17.98 18.77 -2.91
CA LEU A 6 -18.41 17.39 -2.67
C LEU A 6 -18.68 17.18 -1.18
N PHE A 7 -17.95 17.90 -0.32
CA PHE A 7 -18.36 18.13 1.05
C PHE A 7 -19.34 19.31 1.08
N CYS A 8 -20.63 19.02 0.85
CA CYS A 8 -21.67 19.97 1.26
C CYS A 8 -21.39 20.32 2.73
N PRO A 9 -21.28 21.60 3.12
CA PRO A 9 -20.89 21.96 4.48
C PRO A 9 -21.84 21.25 5.43
N PHE A 10 -21.29 20.28 6.19
CA PHE A 10 -22.06 19.32 6.96
C PHE A 10 -22.74 20.06 8.12
N TRP A 11 -23.83 20.76 7.83
CA TRP A 11 -24.59 21.49 8.82
C TRP A 11 -25.44 20.52 9.63
N SER A 12 -25.69 20.87 10.89
CA SER A 12 -26.69 20.18 11.69
C SER A 12 -28.07 20.39 11.06
N HIS A 13 -28.88 19.34 10.96
CA HIS A 13 -30.31 19.47 10.62
C HIS A 13 -31.12 20.13 11.75
N THR A 14 -30.54 20.29 12.94
CA THR A 14 -31.15 21.01 14.06
C THR A 14 -30.85 22.50 13.98
N SER A 15 -31.81 23.34 14.37
CA SER A 15 -31.63 24.79 14.53
C SER A 15 -30.76 25.17 15.74
N ASP A 16 -30.04 24.20 16.32
CA ASP A 16 -29.16 24.42 17.46
C ASP A 16 -27.85 25.05 16.99
N ILE A 17 -27.70 26.33 17.30
CA ILE A 17 -26.49 27.13 17.00
C ILE A 17 -25.23 26.54 17.64
N LEU A 18 -25.34 25.71 18.67
CA LEU A 18 -24.19 25.09 19.34
C LEU A 18 -23.80 23.72 18.78
N SER A 19 -24.60 23.14 17.88
CA SER A 19 -24.31 21.82 17.31
C SER A 19 -22.98 21.79 16.54
N THR A 20 -22.21 20.71 16.77
CA THR A 20 -20.94 20.39 16.07
C THR A 20 -21.00 19.06 15.32
N ILE A 21 -22.15 18.38 15.28
CA ILE A 21 -22.29 17.00 14.80
C ILE A 21 -21.68 16.78 13.42
N GLY A 22 -21.91 17.69 12.48
CA GLY A 22 -21.36 17.55 11.13
C GLY A 22 -19.85 17.77 11.05
N TYR A 23 -19.30 18.71 11.83
CA TYR A 23 -17.85 18.85 12.00
C TYR A 23 -17.25 17.57 12.58
N ASP A 24 -17.85 17.04 13.67
CA ASP A 24 -17.38 15.83 14.35
C ASP A 24 -17.40 14.61 13.40
N SER A 25 -18.42 14.50 12.56
CA SER A 25 -18.54 13.47 11.52
C SER A 25 -17.39 13.55 10.50
N ILE A 26 -17.05 14.75 10.01
CA ILE A 26 -15.92 14.94 9.09
C ILE A 26 -14.60 14.54 9.76
N ILE A 27 -14.38 14.99 11.01
CA ILE A 27 -13.16 14.67 11.76
C ILE A 27 -13.06 13.15 12.01
N GLN A 28 -14.16 12.48 12.31
CA GLN A 28 -14.19 11.02 12.44
C GLN A 28 -13.80 10.33 11.12
N HIS A 29 -14.36 10.78 9.98
CA HIS A 29 -14.03 10.26 8.66
C HIS A 29 -12.54 10.40 8.34
N LEU A 30 -11.96 11.59 8.53
CA LEU A 30 -10.53 11.84 8.31
C LEU A 30 -9.63 11.01 9.23
N ASN A 31 -10.04 10.81 10.49
CA ASN A 31 -9.30 9.95 11.41
C ASN A 31 -9.36 8.47 11.02
N ASN A 32 -10.48 8.00 10.46
CA ASN A 32 -10.57 6.66 9.88
C ASN A 32 -9.69 6.55 8.64
N GLY A 33 -9.69 7.54 7.75
CA GLY A 33 -8.77 7.60 6.61
C GLY A 33 -7.30 7.48 7.03
N ARG A 34 -6.91 8.16 8.13
CA ARG A 34 -5.57 8.05 8.72
C ARG A 34 -5.25 6.63 9.22
N LYS A 35 -6.22 5.95 9.85
CA LYS A 35 -6.05 4.56 10.31
C LYS A 35 -5.83 3.62 9.13
N ASN A 36 -6.61 3.77 8.06
CA ASN A 36 -6.45 2.96 6.84
C ASN A 36 -5.05 3.13 6.22
N CYS A 37 -4.49 4.35 6.21
CA CYS A 37 -3.10 4.56 5.77
C CYS A 37 -2.08 3.84 6.66
N LYS A 38 -2.32 3.73 7.97
CA LYS A 38 -1.45 2.97 8.88
C LYS A 38 -1.57 1.47 8.66
N GLU A 39 -2.78 0.96 8.51
CA GLU A 39 -3.02 -0.46 8.19
C GLU A 39 -2.32 -0.87 6.88
N PHE A 40 -2.38 -0.03 5.85
CA PHE A 40 -1.69 -0.29 4.58
C PHE A 40 -0.16 -0.22 4.69
N GLU A 41 0.37 0.74 5.44
CA GLU A 41 1.81 0.78 5.76
C GLU A 41 2.27 -0.53 6.42
N ASP A 42 1.54 -0.98 7.44
CA ASP A 42 1.88 -2.21 8.17
C ASP A 42 1.79 -3.44 7.25
N PHE A 43 0.76 -3.49 6.39
CA PHE A 43 0.62 -4.53 5.37
C PHE A 43 1.84 -4.59 4.43
N LEU A 44 2.31 -3.44 3.93
CA LEU A 44 3.49 -3.39 3.07
C LEU A 44 4.77 -3.82 3.80
N LYS A 45 4.92 -3.46 5.08
CA LYS A 45 6.06 -3.89 5.92
C LYS A 45 6.09 -5.39 6.13
N GLU A 46 4.92 -6.00 6.42
CA GLU A 46 4.80 -7.46 6.53
C GLU A 46 5.07 -8.16 5.20
N ARG A 47 4.51 -7.65 4.10
CA ARG A 47 4.80 -8.19 2.76
C ARG A 47 6.30 -8.11 2.42
N ALA A 48 6.96 -7.00 2.72
CA ALA A 48 8.39 -6.84 2.53
C ALA A 48 9.21 -7.88 3.33
N SER A 49 8.82 -8.16 4.57
CA SER A 49 9.46 -9.18 5.41
C SER A 49 9.36 -10.57 4.80
N ILE A 50 8.20 -10.92 4.23
CA ILE A 50 7.97 -12.20 3.54
C ILE A 50 8.85 -12.31 2.29
N GLU A 51 8.84 -11.29 1.43
CA GLU A 51 9.65 -11.25 0.20
C GLU A 51 11.15 -11.34 0.50
N GLU A 52 11.62 -10.63 1.53
CA GLU A 52 13.04 -10.66 1.90
C GLU A 52 13.46 -12.05 2.41
N ARG A 53 12.61 -12.71 3.23
CA ARG A 53 12.89 -14.07 3.71
C ARG A 53 12.97 -15.05 2.54
N TYR A 54 12.01 -14.99 1.63
CA TYR A 54 12.00 -15.83 0.43
C TYR A 54 13.27 -15.63 -0.42
N GLY A 55 13.62 -14.38 -0.72
CA GLY A 55 14.84 -14.07 -1.45
C GLY A 55 16.11 -14.54 -0.72
N LYS A 56 16.21 -14.35 0.60
CA LYS A 56 17.36 -14.84 1.39
C LYS A 56 17.49 -16.37 1.38
N ASP A 57 16.37 -17.09 1.45
CA ASP A 57 16.37 -18.55 1.41
C ASP A 57 16.78 -19.08 0.03
N LEU A 58 16.29 -18.47 -1.05
CA LEU A 58 16.74 -18.78 -2.40
C LEU A 58 18.23 -18.47 -2.60
N LEU A 59 18.72 -17.35 -2.08
CA LEU A 59 20.13 -16.97 -2.18
C LEU A 59 21.02 -17.98 -1.45
N ASN A 60 20.59 -18.42 -0.27
CA ASN A 60 21.25 -19.47 0.49
C ASN A 60 21.25 -20.80 -0.27
N LEU A 61 20.14 -21.18 -0.90
CA LEU A 61 20.02 -22.38 -1.74
C LEU A 61 21.01 -22.32 -2.91
N ALA A 62 21.01 -21.24 -3.69
CA ALA A 62 21.87 -21.06 -4.85
C ALA A 62 23.36 -21.11 -4.47
N ARG A 63 23.76 -20.47 -3.37
CA ARG A 63 25.18 -20.35 -3.00
C ARG A 63 25.72 -21.52 -2.22
N LYS A 64 24.94 -22.07 -1.27
CA LYS A 64 25.45 -23.05 -0.29
C LYS A 64 25.18 -24.50 -0.68
N LYS A 65 24.20 -24.76 -1.54
CA LYS A 65 23.86 -26.15 -1.91
C LYS A 65 24.52 -26.53 -3.24
N PRO A 66 25.14 -27.72 -3.32
CA PRO A 66 25.62 -28.24 -4.59
C PRO A 66 24.42 -28.58 -5.49
N CYS A 67 24.57 -28.30 -6.79
CA CYS A 67 23.65 -28.78 -7.82
C CYS A 67 24.54 -29.17 -9.02
N GLY A 68 24.64 -30.47 -9.31
CA GLY A 68 25.48 -30.97 -10.40
C GLY A 68 26.99 -30.84 -10.19
N GLN A 69 27.50 -30.87 -8.95
CA GLN A 69 28.93 -30.62 -8.69
C GLN A 69 29.87 -31.64 -9.37
N SER A 70 29.40 -32.88 -9.55
CA SER A 70 30.13 -33.95 -10.23
C SER A 70 29.83 -34.04 -11.74
N GLU A 71 28.86 -33.27 -12.23
CA GLU A 71 28.55 -33.24 -13.66
C GLU A 71 29.70 -32.62 -14.45
N THR A 72 29.75 -32.91 -15.74
CA THR A 72 30.85 -32.46 -16.61
C THR A 72 30.34 -31.79 -17.88
N ASN A 73 31.24 -31.06 -18.54
CA ASN A 73 31.06 -30.46 -19.86
C ASN A 73 29.73 -29.68 -20.06
N THR A 74 28.86 -30.09 -20.98
CA THR A 74 27.71 -29.28 -21.41
C THR A 74 26.57 -29.29 -20.39
N LEU A 75 26.26 -30.43 -19.78
CA LEU A 75 25.27 -30.51 -18.69
C LEU A 75 25.71 -29.71 -17.46
N LYS A 76 27.00 -29.77 -17.09
CA LYS A 76 27.53 -28.95 -15.99
C LYS A 76 27.27 -27.45 -16.21
N ARG A 77 27.57 -26.95 -17.42
CA ARG A 77 27.35 -25.54 -17.77
C ARG A 77 25.88 -25.14 -17.65
N ALA A 78 24.94 -25.99 -18.09
CA ALA A 78 23.51 -25.70 -17.94
C ALA A 78 23.06 -25.65 -16.48
N LEU A 79 23.60 -26.53 -15.62
CA LEU A 79 23.32 -26.49 -14.19
C LEU A 79 23.93 -25.25 -13.50
N GLU A 80 25.09 -24.77 -13.97
CA GLU A 80 25.68 -23.51 -13.51
C GLU A 80 24.81 -22.31 -13.88
N VAL A 81 24.30 -22.25 -15.13
CA VAL A 81 23.35 -21.20 -15.55
C VAL A 81 22.07 -21.27 -14.73
N PHE A 82 21.50 -22.46 -14.51
CA PHE A 82 20.34 -22.63 -13.64
C PHE A 82 20.58 -22.06 -12.23
N LYS A 83 21.69 -22.43 -11.58
CA LYS A 83 22.05 -21.89 -10.26
C LYS A 83 22.19 -20.36 -10.29
N GLN A 84 22.79 -19.81 -11.33
CA GLN A 84 22.95 -18.37 -11.49
C GLN A 84 21.59 -17.66 -11.60
N GLN A 85 20.64 -18.21 -12.36
CA GLN A 85 19.31 -17.61 -12.49
C GLN A 85 18.51 -17.72 -11.18
N VAL A 86 18.68 -18.79 -10.39
CA VAL A 86 18.09 -18.86 -9.03
C VAL A 86 18.68 -17.77 -8.11
N ASP A 87 19.98 -17.49 -8.19
CA ASP A 87 20.62 -16.36 -7.46
C ASP A 87 20.03 -15.02 -7.91
N ASN A 88 19.86 -14.80 -9.21
CA ASN A 88 19.29 -13.57 -9.75
C ASN A 88 17.82 -13.36 -9.30
N VAL A 89 16.99 -14.41 -9.35
CA VAL A 89 15.62 -14.38 -8.82
C VAL A 89 15.62 -14.03 -7.33
N ALA A 90 16.53 -14.64 -6.55
CA ALA A 90 16.68 -14.34 -5.14
C ALA A 90 16.97 -12.84 -4.88
N GLN A 91 17.88 -12.25 -5.65
CA GLN A 91 18.21 -10.83 -5.57
C GLN A 91 17.01 -9.94 -5.92
N ASN A 92 16.23 -10.30 -6.95
CA ASN A 92 15.02 -9.55 -7.33
C ASN A 92 13.98 -9.50 -6.20
N HIS A 93 13.77 -10.61 -5.48
CA HIS A 93 12.85 -10.62 -4.32
C HIS A 93 13.36 -9.76 -3.17
N ILE A 94 14.68 -9.79 -2.88
CA ILE A 94 15.30 -8.92 -1.87
C ILE A 94 15.15 -7.45 -2.26
N HIS A 95 15.33 -7.12 -3.55
CA HIS A 95 15.16 -5.76 -4.05
C HIS A 95 13.71 -5.28 -3.95
N LEU A 96 12.73 -6.11 -4.30
CA LEU A 96 11.32 -5.76 -4.08
C LEU A 96 11.03 -5.49 -2.60
N ALA A 97 11.55 -6.32 -1.70
CA ALA A 97 11.37 -6.06 -0.26
C ALA A 97 11.89 -4.68 0.16
N GLN A 98 12.97 -4.18 -0.43
CA GLN A 98 13.47 -2.83 -0.18
C GLN A 98 12.51 -1.78 -0.74
N THR A 99 12.04 -1.96 -1.97
CA THR A 99 11.05 -1.08 -2.61
C THR A 99 9.75 -0.99 -1.81
N LEU A 100 9.23 -2.11 -1.32
CA LEU A 100 8.03 -2.15 -0.48
C LEU A 100 8.20 -1.39 0.84
N ARG A 101 9.38 -1.45 1.45
CA ARG A 101 9.70 -0.65 2.65
C ARG A 101 9.72 0.84 2.35
N GLU A 102 10.24 1.20 1.19
CA GLU A 102 10.25 2.60 0.74
C GLU A 102 8.83 3.12 0.46
N GLU A 103 7.97 2.33 -0.17
CA GLU A 103 6.56 2.69 -0.35
C GLU A 103 5.81 2.80 0.99
N ALA A 104 6.09 1.91 1.95
CA ALA A 104 5.57 2.03 3.31
C ALA A 104 6.04 3.32 4.00
N ARG A 105 7.31 3.70 3.82
CA ARG A 105 7.88 4.96 4.34
C ARG A 105 7.18 6.18 3.75
N LYS A 106 6.93 6.21 2.44
CA LYS A 106 6.19 7.29 1.78
C LYS A 106 4.76 7.42 2.32
N MET A 107 4.08 6.29 2.59
CA MET A 107 2.75 6.28 3.20
C MET A 107 2.77 6.84 4.62
N GLU A 108 3.78 6.52 5.41
CA GLU A 108 3.99 7.08 6.76
C GLU A 108 4.20 8.60 6.72
N GLU A 109 5.08 9.09 5.84
CA GLU A 109 5.34 10.52 5.67
C GLU A 109 4.09 11.28 5.24
N PHE A 110 3.35 10.76 4.25
CA PHE A 110 2.08 11.33 3.82
C PHE A 110 1.08 11.42 4.97
N ARG A 111 0.93 10.33 5.73
CA ARG A 111 0.01 10.25 6.88
C ARG A 111 0.34 11.30 7.95
N GLU A 112 1.62 11.43 8.33
CA GLU A 112 2.01 12.38 9.38
C GLU A 112 1.93 13.83 8.90
N LYS A 113 2.23 14.11 7.62
CA LYS A 113 2.00 15.43 7.01
C LYS A 113 0.52 15.82 7.06
N GLN A 114 -0.37 14.92 6.65
CA GLN A 114 -1.81 15.17 6.65
C GLN A 114 -2.35 15.40 8.07
N LYS A 115 -1.88 14.62 9.06
CA LYS A 115 -2.20 14.81 10.49
C LYS A 115 -1.81 16.21 10.97
N LEU A 116 -0.60 16.68 10.64
CA LEU A 116 -0.13 18.01 11.07
C LEU A 116 -0.98 19.13 10.46
N GLN A 117 -1.31 19.03 9.18
CA GLN A 117 -2.17 20.00 8.51
C GLN A 117 -3.58 20.02 9.11
N ARG A 118 -4.20 18.84 9.31
CA ARG A 118 -5.53 18.73 9.92
C ARG A 118 -5.57 19.37 11.31
N LYS A 119 -4.54 19.13 12.14
CA LYS A 119 -4.44 19.71 13.49
C LYS A 119 -4.41 21.23 13.50
N LYS A 120 -3.85 21.88 12.48
CA LYS A 120 -3.90 23.35 12.36
C LYS A 120 -5.33 23.85 12.15
N THR A 121 -6.10 23.20 11.28
CA THR A 121 -7.50 23.52 11.04
C THR A 121 -8.37 23.23 12.27
N GLU A 122 -8.13 22.10 12.95
CA GLU A 122 -8.85 21.75 14.20
C GLU A 122 -8.67 22.84 15.28
N LEU A 123 -7.46 23.40 15.45
CA LEU A 123 -7.21 24.47 16.42
C LEU A 123 -8.01 25.75 16.13
N ILE A 124 -8.15 26.12 14.85
CA ILE A 124 -8.94 27.29 14.43
C ILE A 124 -10.43 27.05 14.72
N MET A 125 -10.93 25.86 14.37
CA MET A 125 -12.32 25.49 14.59
C MET A 125 -12.67 25.38 16.08
N ASP A 126 -11.77 24.85 16.91
CA ASP A 126 -11.94 24.80 18.36
C ASP A 126 -12.07 26.19 18.98
N ALA A 127 -11.28 27.16 18.51
CA ALA A 127 -11.37 28.55 18.95
C ALA A 127 -12.71 29.17 18.51
N ALA A 128 -13.13 28.96 17.27
CA ALA A 128 -14.39 29.45 16.74
C ALA A 128 -15.60 28.86 17.50
N HIS A 129 -15.59 27.56 17.79
CA HIS A 129 -16.63 26.88 18.59
C HIS A 129 -16.71 27.45 20.01
N LYS A 130 -15.58 27.64 20.69
CA LYS A 130 -15.53 28.23 22.03
C LYS A 130 -16.05 29.66 22.05
N GLN A 131 -15.66 30.49 21.07
CA GLN A 131 -16.11 31.87 20.96
C GLN A 131 -17.63 31.94 20.71
N LYS A 132 -18.14 31.12 19.79
CA LYS A 132 -19.59 30.99 19.51
C LYS A 132 -20.37 30.58 20.75
N SER A 133 -19.92 29.54 21.46
CA SER A 133 -20.57 29.04 22.67
C SER A 133 -20.57 30.08 23.80
N LEU A 134 -19.44 30.73 24.05
CA LEU A 134 -19.33 31.78 25.05
C LEU A 134 -20.27 32.96 24.76
N GLN A 135 -20.31 33.42 23.51
CA GLN A 135 -21.16 34.55 23.13
C GLN A 135 -22.65 34.18 23.18
N PHE A 136 -23.01 32.96 22.80
CA PHE A 136 -24.37 32.45 22.94
C PHE A 136 -24.84 32.48 24.40
N LYS A 137 -24.00 31.97 25.33
CA LYS A 137 -24.30 32.00 26.77
C LYS A 137 -24.55 33.42 27.28
N LYS A 138 -23.64 34.37 26.99
CA LYS A 138 -23.80 35.78 27.36
C LYS A 138 -25.11 36.38 26.84
N THR A 139 -25.49 36.01 25.62
CA THR A 139 -26.72 36.49 24.97
C THR A 139 -27.96 35.93 25.65
N MET A 140 -27.95 34.65 26.04
CA MET A 140 -29.05 34.04 26.80
C MET A 140 -29.16 34.60 28.22
N ASP A 141 -28.05 34.89 28.88
CA ASP A 141 -28.04 35.55 30.19
C ASP A 141 -28.62 36.98 30.11
N ALA A 142 -28.24 37.74 29.07
CA ALA A 142 -28.80 39.07 28.80
C ALA A 142 -30.31 39.02 28.51
N LYS A 143 -30.76 38.04 27.71
CA LYS A 143 -32.20 37.79 27.46
C LYS A 143 -32.95 37.55 28.76
N LYS A 144 -32.45 36.64 29.60
CA LYS A 144 -33.07 36.31 30.90
C LYS A 144 -33.14 37.53 31.82
N ASN A 145 -32.10 38.35 31.84
CA ASN A 145 -32.09 39.60 32.61
C ASN A 145 -33.14 40.59 32.10
N TYR A 146 -33.20 40.83 30.79
CA TYR A 146 -34.22 41.68 30.16
C TYR A 146 -35.64 41.20 30.51
N GLU A 147 -35.93 39.91 30.32
CA GLU A 147 -37.23 39.31 30.67
C GLU A 147 -37.57 39.49 32.15
N GLN A 148 -36.57 39.42 33.05
CA GLN A 148 -36.78 39.71 34.46
C GLN A 148 -37.13 41.17 34.71
N LYS A 149 -36.44 42.12 34.05
CA LYS A 149 -36.76 43.56 34.17
C LYS A 149 -38.15 43.89 33.65
N CYS A 150 -38.61 43.23 32.58
CA CYS A 150 -39.99 43.35 32.12
C CYS A 150 -40.98 42.91 33.20
N ARG A 151 -40.75 41.75 33.83
CA ARG A 151 -41.60 41.28 34.94
C ARG A 151 -41.60 42.23 36.14
N ASP A 152 -40.43 42.73 36.54
CA ASP A 152 -40.30 43.69 37.65
C ASP A 152 -41.09 44.99 37.36
N LYS A 153 -41.05 45.46 36.11
CA LYS A 153 -41.80 46.64 35.65
C LYS A 153 -43.31 46.39 35.66
N ASP A 154 -43.78 45.25 35.16
CA ASP A 154 -45.20 44.88 35.18
C ASP A 154 -45.73 44.76 36.62
N GLU A 155 -44.93 44.20 37.54
CA GLU A 155 -45.27 44.16 38.97
C GLU A 155 -45.36 45.57 39.58
N ALA A 156 -44.42 46.46 39.24
CA ALA A 156 -44.45 47.85 39.70
C ALA A 156 -45.67 48.61 39.16
N GLU A 157 -46.06 48.40 37.90
CA GLU A 157 -47.27 48.97 37.30
C GLU A 157 -48.53 48.50 38.03
N GLN A 158 -48.63 47.19 38.29
CA GLN A 158 -49.75 46.65 39.06
C GLN A 158 -49.79 47.18 40.50
N ALA A 159 -48.63 47.35 41.15
CA ALA A 159 -48.55 47.90 42.50
C ALA A 159 -49.04 49.36 42.57
N VAL A 160 -48.69 50.18 41.57
CA VAL A 160 -49.21 51.55 41.43
C VAL A 160 -50.74 51.51 41.25
N HIS A 161 -51.25 50.67 40.34
CA HIS A 161 -52.69 50.57 40.07
C HIS A 161 -53.50 50.12 41.31
N ARG A 162 -53.02 49.11 42.04
CA ARG A 162 -53.68 48.61 43.26
C ARG A 162 -53.70 49.63 44.39
N SER A 163 -52.71 50.53 44.44
CA SER A 163 -52.54 51.50 45.53
C SER A 163 -53.21 52.85 45.25
N ALA A 164 -53.84 53.01 44.08
CA ALA A 164 -54.38 54.28 43.58
C ALA A 164 -55.45 54.92 44.50
N ASN A 165 -56.17 54.11 45.29
CA ASN A 165 -57.28 54.57 46.14
C ASN A 165 -57.03 54.41 47.66
N MET A 166 -55.86 53.93 48.10
CA MET A 166 -55.64 53.50 49.50
C MET A 166 -54.29 53.90 50.12
N ALA A 167 -53.42 54.60 49.40
CA ALA A 167 -52.06 54.93 49.86
C ALA A 167 -51.89 56.40 50.29
N ASN A 168 -51.03 56.62 51.29
CA ASN A 168 -50.56 57.96 51.68
C ASN A 168 -49.75 58.59 50.53
N PRO A 169 -49.82 59.92 50.28
CA PRO A 169 -49.02 60.63 49.30
C PRO A 169 -47.53 60.23 49.22
N LYS A 170 -46.85 60.05 50.37
CA LYS A 170 -45.44 59.60 50.43
C LYS A 170 -45.24 58.17 49.93
N GLN A 171 -46.21 57.27 50.16
CA GLN A 171 -46.15 55.89 49.68
C GLN A 171 -46.42 55.84 48.17
N GLN A 172 -47.32 56.67 47.69
CA GLN A 172 -47.64 56.80 46.27
C GLN A 172 -46.44 57.34 45.47
N GLU A 173 -45.74 58.36 46.00
CA GLU A 173 -44.49 58.87 45.42
C GLU A 173 -43.43 57.77 45.30
N LYS A 174 -43.22 56.97 46.35
CA LYS A 174 -42.27 55.85 46.34
C LYS A 174 -42.59 54.80 45.26
N LEU A 175 -43.88 54.50 45.04
CA LEU A 175 -44.32 53.57 44.00
C LEU A 175 -44.08 54.14 42.60
N PHE A 176 -44.34 55.44 42.38
CA PHE A 176 -44.03 56.10 41.11
C PHE A 176 -42.53 56.15 40.83
N VAL A 177 -41.69 56.41 41.83
CA VAL A 177 -40.22 56.33 41.68
C VAL A 177 -39.80 54.91 41.32
N LYS A 178 -40.30 53.88 42.02
CA LYS A 178 -39.99 52.48 41.70
C LYS A 178 -40.43 52.11 40.28
N LEU A 179 -41.59 52.57 39.83
CA LEU A 179 -42.06 52.36 38.47
C LEU A 179 -41.16 53.07 37.44
N ALA A 180 -40.80 54.33 37.68
CA ALA A 180 -39.90 55.07 36.80
C ALA A 180 -38.53 54.38 36.68
N THR A 181 -37.93 53.97 37.81
CA THR A 181 -36.67 53.20 37.82
C THR A 181 -36.79 51.88 37.08
N SER A 182 -37.92 51.17 37.24
CA SER A 182 -38.14 49.88 36.54
C SER A 182 -38.30 50.06 35.03
N LYS A 183 -38.93 51.16 34.58
CA LYS A 183 -39.02 51.51 33.16
C LYS A 183 -37.64 51.76 32.55
N THR A 184 -36.80 52.57 33.20
CA THR A 184 -35.41 52.79 32.76
C THR A 184 -34.60 51.50 32.76
N ALA A 185 -34.74 50.66 33.80
CA ALA A 185 -34.05 49.37 33.86
C ALA A 185 -34.44 48.42 32.72
N VAL A 186 -35.70 48.44 32.27
CA VAL A 186 -36.14 47.71 31.07
C VAL A 186 -35.43 48.25 29.84
N GLU A 187 -35.45 49.57 29.61
CA GLU A 187 -34.80 50.20 28.45
C GLU A 187 -33.29 49.88 28.38
N ASP A 188 -32.57 49.97 29.50
CA ASP A 188 -31.15 49.65 29.58
C ASP A 188 -30.88 48.16 29.29
N SER A 189 -31.68 47.27 29.88
CA SER A 189 -31.54 45.82 29.68
C SER A 189 -31.92 45.37 28.27
N ASP A 190 -32.89 46.02 27.63
CA ASP A 190 -33.29 45.79 26.24
C ASP A 190 -32.16 46.18 25.28
N LYS A 191 -31.59 47.38 25.48
CA LYS A 191 -30.44 47.86 24.71
C LYS A 191 -29.24 46.92 24.85
N ALA A 192 -28.95 46.46 26.06
CA ALA A 192 -27.88 45.49 26.30
C ALA A 192 -28.17 44.15 25.60
N TYR A 193 -29.40 43.64 25.68
CA TYR A 193 -29.79 42.40 25.01
C TYR A 193 -29.68 42.52 23.48
N MET A 194 -30.16 43.61 22.87
CA MET A 194 -30.00 43.89 21.44
C MET A 194 -28.52 43.94 21.02
N GLN A 195 -27.65 44.57 21.82
CA GLN A 195 -26.20 44.59 21.56
C GLN A 195 -25.58 43.17 21.59
N HIS A 196 -26.01 42.34 22.53
CA HIS A 196 -25.57 40.95 22.60
C HIS A 196 -26.05 40.12 21.40
N ILE A 197 -27.29 40.32 20.94
CA ILE A 197 -27.83 39.69 19.73
C ILE A 197 -27.01 40.06 18.49
N ASN A 198 -26.74 41.35 18.28
CA ASN A 198 -25.92 41.82 17.15
C ASN A 198 -24.50 41.24 17.19
N THR A 199 -23.92 41.14 18.39
CA THR A 199 -22.60 40.55 18.57
C THR A 199 -22.62 39.04 18.30
N LEU A 200 -23.67 38.33 18.74
CA LEU A 200 -23.84 36.90 18.48
C LEU A 200 -23.98 36.62 16.99
N ASP A 201 -24.74 37.42 16.24
CA ASP A 201 -24.89 37.22 14.80
C ASP A 201 -23.58 37.45 14.04
N ARG A 202 -22.77 38.42 14.45
CA ARG A 202 -21.41 38.60 13.93
C ARG A 202 -20.54 37.37 14.19
N VAL A 203 -20.50 36.88 15.42
CA VAL A 203 -19.70 35.69 15.79
C VAL A 203 -20.20 34.44 15.06
N ARG A 204 -21.52 34.29 14.89
CA ARG A 204 -22.14 33.20 14.11
C ARG A 204 -21.67 33.25 12.65
N SER A 205 -21.66 34.42 12.04
CA SER A 205 -21.25 34.62 10.65
C SER A 205 -19.75 34.36 10.46
N GLU A 206 -18.91 34.80 11.40
CA GLU A 206 -17.48 34.47 11.45
C GLU A 206 -17.25 32.95 11.55
N TRP A 207 -17.93 32.28 12.49
CA TRP A 207 -17.87 30.82 12.62
C TRP A 207 -18.32 30.11 11.34
N GLN A 208 -19.40 30.56 10.71
CA GLN A 208 -19.92 29.97 9.48
C GLN A 208 -18.88 30.06 8.35
N SER A 209 -18.24 31.23 8.20
CA SER A 209 -17.14 31.42 7.25
C SER A 209 -15.96 30.48 7.53
N GLU A 210 -15.51 30.37 8.79
CA GLU A 210 -14.40 29.48 9.13
C GLU A 210 -14.76 28.00 8.95
N HIS A 211 -16.01 27.60 9.23
CA HIS A 211 -16.47 26.24 9.01
C HIS A 211 -16.45 25.85 7.53
N ILE A 212 -16.88 26.76 6.64
CA ILE A 212 -16.83 26.52 5.19
C ILE A 212 -15.38 26.34 4.73
N LYS A 213 -14.46 27.24 5.13
CA LYS A 213 -13.03 27.11 4.83
C LYS A 213 -12.44 25.81 5.36
N ALA A 214 -12.83 25.39 6.56
CA ALA A 214 -12.39 24.12 7.13
C ALA A 214 -12.87 22.93 6.29
N CYS A 215 -14.13 22.94 5.83
CA CYS A 215 -14.67 21.91 4.93
C CYS A 215 -13.89 21.82 3.62
N GLU A 216 -13.55 22.95 2.99
CA GLU A 216 -12.73 22.99 1.77
C GLU A 216 -11.35 22.35 1.98
N VAL A 217 -10.70 22.65 3.10
CA VAL A 217 -9.40 22.04 3.46
C VAL A 217 -9.55 20.54 3.70
N PHE A 218 -10.59 20.10 4.41
CA PHE A 218 -10.84 18.70 4.69
C PHE A 218 -11.19 17.89 3.45
N GLU A 219 -11.99 18.46 2.55
CA GLU A 219 -12.29 17.88 1.24
C GLU A 219 -11.02 17.69 0.42
N THR A 220 -10.18 18.73 0.35
CA THR A 220 -8.88 18.65 -0.34
C THR A 220 -8.02 17.54 0.24
N GLN A 221 -7.92 17.45 1.57
CA GLN A 221 -7.17 16.39 2.24
C GLN A 221 -7.69 14.99 1.92
N GLU A 222 -9.01 14.82 1.82
CA GLU A 222 -9.61 13.51 1.52
C GLU A 222 -9.41 13.12 0.04
N CYS A 223 -9.55 14.07 -0.88
CA CYS A 223 -9.22 13.88 -2.29
C CYS A 223 -7.75 13.48 -2.48
N GLU A 224 -6.83 14.18 -1.81
CA GLU A 224 -5.40 13.83 -1.80
C GLU A 224 -5.16 12.43 -1.24
N ARG A 225 -5.83 12.07 -0.15
CA ARG A 225 -5.73 10.73 0.46
C ARG A 225 -6.14 9.64 -0.50
N ILE A 226 -7.32 9.77 -1.11
CA ILE A 226 -7.85 8.78 -2.05
C ILE A 226 -6.91 8.63 -3.25
N ASN A 227 -6.44 9.74 -3.82
CA ASN A 227 -5.52 9.72 -4.95
C ASN A 227 -4.18 9.08 -4.59
N PHE A 228 -3.61 9.45 -3.44
CA PHE A 228 -2.35 8.86 -2.96
C PHE A 228 -2.47 7.35 -2.78
N PHE A 229 -3.55 6.90 -2.13
CA PHE A 229 -3.79 5.48 -1.86
C PHE A 229 -3.97 4.67 -3.16
N ARG A 230 -4.75 5.21 -4.10
CA ARG A 230 -4.95 4.60 -5.42
C ARG A 230 -3.64 4.45 -6.17
N ASN A 231 -2.82 5.50 -6.20
CA ASN A 231 -1.55 5.50 -6.93
C ASN A 231 -0.52 4.57 -6.27
N ALA A 232 -0.49 4.51 -4.94
CA ALA A 232 0.38 3.57 -4.22
C ALA A 232 0.02 2.11 -4.52
N LEU A 233 -1.28 1.77 -4.52
CA LEU A 233 -1.75 0.44 -4.89
C LEU A 233 -1.40 0.10 -6.34
N TRP A 234 -1.65 1.03 -7.26
CA TRP A 234 -1.34 0.87 -8.68
C TRP A 234 0.16 0.61 -8.91
N LEU A 235 1.02 1.42 -8.28
CA LEU A 235 2.46 1.25 -8.35
C LEU A 235 2.88 -0.11 -7.79
N HIS A 236 2.32 -0.52 -6.65
CA HIS A 236 2.64 -1.81 -6.03
C HIS A 236 2.31 -2.99 -6.95
N VAL A 237 1.11 -3.02 -7.55
CA VAL A 237 0.74 -4.13 -8.46
C VAL A 237 1.59 -4.14 -9.73
N ASN A 238 1.96 -2.97 -10.27
CA ASN A 238 2.87 -2.91 -11.41
C ASN A 238 4.26 -3.45 -11.10
N GLN A 239 4.78 -3.19 -9.90
CA GLN A 239 6.06 -3.78 -9.47
C GLN A 239 5.99 -5.30 -9.41
N LEU A 240 4.88 -5.86 -8.92
CA LEU A 240 4.67 -7.31 -8.91
C LEU A 240 4.59 -7.88 -10.33
N SER A 241 3.85 -7.23 -11.24
CA SER A 241 3.78 -7.63 -12.64
C SER A 241 5.15 -7.59 -13.32
N GLN A 242 5.93 -6.53 -13.10
CA GLN A 242 7.28 -6.41 -13.65
C GLN A 242 8.20 -7.54 -13.17
N GLN A 243 8.11 -7.92 -11.90
CA GLN A 243 8.87 -9.05 -11.39
C GLN A 243 8.53 -10.37 -12.09
N CYS A 244 7.25 -10.64 -12.34
CA CYS A 244 6.85 -11.86 -13.05
C CYS A 244 7.49 -11.93 -14.44
N VAL A 245 7.50 -10.80 -15.17
CA VAL A 245 8.13 -10.73 -16.50
C VAL A 245 9.63 -10.95 -16.39
N THR A 246 10.31 -10.27 -15.47
CA THR A 246 11.76 -10.43 -15.28
C THR A 246 12.13 -11.86 -14.84
N SER A 247 11.32 -12.51 -14.01
CA SER A 247 11.53 -13.92 -13.65
C SER A 247 11.36 -14.86 -14.84
N ASP A 248 10.37 -14.61 -15.71
CA ASP A 248 10.18 -15.43 -16.92
C ASP A 248 11.38 -15.33 -17.87
N GLU A 249 11.92 -14.13 -18.07
CA GLU A 249 13.16 -13.92 -18.85
C GLU A 249 14.33 -14.71 -18.27
N MET A 250 14.48 -14.74 -16.94
CA MET A 250 15.53 -15.52 -16.27
C MET A 250 15.36 -17.02 -16.49
N TYR A 251 14.12 -17.54 -16.47
CA TYR A 251 13.86 -18.95 -16.74
C TYR A 251 14.07 -19.32 -18.21
N GLU A 252 13.82 -18.38 -19.12
CA GLU A 252 14.11 -18.54 -20.53
C GLU A 252 15.62 -18.72 -20.80
N GLU A 253 16.48 -17.98 -20.10
CA GLU A 253 17.93 -18.19 -20.19
C GLU A 253 18.38 -19.58 -19.73
N VAL A 254 17.69 -20.18 -18.75
CA VAL A 254 17.93 -21.58 -18.36
C VAL A 254 17.53 -22.52 -19.49
N ARG A 255 16.36 -22.33 -20.11
CA ARG A 255 15.88 -23.16 -21.22
C ARG A 255 16.84 -23.12 -22.41
N LYS A 256 17.27 -21.93 -22.82
CA LYS A 256 18.30 -21.77 -23.87
C LYS A 256 19.60 -22.49 -23.53
N SER A 257 20.04 -22.44 -22.26
CA SER A 257 21.25 -23.17 -21.86
C SER A 257 21.08 -24.69 -21.92
N LEU A 258 19.88 -25.21 -21.66
CA LEU A 258 19.58 -26.64 -21.76
C LEU A 258 19.52 -27.12 -23.21
N GLU A 259 19.04 -26.28 -24.13
CA GLU A 259 19.08 -26.58 -25.58
C GLU A 259 20.51 -26.76 -26.11
N MET A 260 21.49 -26.18 -25.43
CA MET A 260 22.92 -26.32 -25.76
C MET A 260 23.58 -27.57 -25.15
N CYS A 261 22.88 -28.36 -24.34
CA CYS A 261 23.38 -29.65 -23.84
C CYS A 261 23.49 -30.67 -24.97
N SER A 262 24.59 -31.43 -24.97
CA SER A 262 24.80 -32.54 -25.92
C SER A 262 25.28 -33.77 -25.18
N ILE A 263 24.47 -34.82 -25.23
CA ILE A 263 24.76 -36.12 -24.63
C ILE A 263 26.04 -36.69 -25.25
N GLU A 264 26.19 -36.58 -26.57
CA GLU A 264 27.35 -37.09 -27.31
C GLU A 264 28.64 -36.43 -26.82
N LYS A 265 28.64 -35.09 -26.71
CA LYS A 265 29.81 -34.33 -26.24
C LYS A 265 30.14 -34.63 -24.78
N ASP A 266 29.14 -34.87 -23.94
CA ASP A 266 29.37 -35.18 -22.53
C ASP A 266 29.93 -36.59 -22.33
N ILE A 267 29.43 -37.58 -23.08
CA ILE A 267 29.97 -38.94 -23.08
C ILE A 267 31.38 -38.98 -23.68
N GLU A 268 31.61 -38.29 -24.80
CA GLU A 268 32.94 -38.17 -25.40
C GLU A 268 33.92 -37.52 -24.43
N TYR A 269 33.52 -36.43 -23.77
CA TYR A 269 34.32 -35.77 -22.75
C TYR A 269 34.67 -36.74 -21.61
N PHE A 270 33.71 -37.51 -21.10
CA PHE A 270 33.95 -38.50 -20.06
C PHE A 270 34.95 -39.59 -20.49
N VAL A 271 34.73 -40.20 -21.67
CA VAL A 271 35.59 -41.27 -22.19
C VAL A 271 37.02 -40.76 -22.37
N ASN A 272 37.18 -39.57 -22.96
CA ASN A 272 38.50 -38.97 -23.17
C ASN A 272 39.23 -38.69 -21.85
N GLN A 273 38.51 -38.33 -20.80
CA GLN A 273 39.09 -38.04 -19.47
C GLN A 273 39.37 -39.29 -18.63
N ARG A 274 38.61 -40.38 -18.81
CA ARG A 274 38.62 -41.54 -17.89
C ARG A 274 38.98 -42.88 -18.54
N ARG A 275 39.24 -42.93 -19.85
CA ARG A 275 39.69 -44.17 -20.52
C ARG A 275 40.95 -44.74 -19.88
N THR A 276 40.97 -46.04 -19.60
CA THR A 276 42.06 -46.75 -18.93
C THR A 276 42.90 -47.63 -19.87
N GLY A 277 42.51 -47.74 -21.14
CA GLY A 277 43.15 -48.57 -22.15
C GLY A 277 42.16 -48.91 -23.27
N GLN A 278 42.67 -49.30 -24.43
CA GLN A 278 41.86 -49.77 -25.57
C GLN A 278 42.04 -51.27 -25.84
N THR A 279 43.14 -51.83 -25.35
CA THR A 279 43.48 -53.23 -25.51
C THR A 279 43.04 -54.02 -24.28
N PRO A 280 42.23 -55.08 -24.45
CA PRO A 280 41.91 -55.98 -23.35
C PRO A 280 43.16 -56.72 -22.86
N PRO A 281 43.18 -57.21 -21.61
CA PRO A 281 44.26 -58.06 -21.12
C PRO A 281 44.49 -59.26 -22.06
N ALA A 282 45.75 -59.60 -22.30
CA ALA A 282 46.10 -60.76 -23.12
C ALA A 282 45.60 -62.07 -22.46
N PRO A 283 45.19 -63.07 -23.25
CA PRO A 283 44.89 -64.40 -22.72
C PRO A 283 46.08 -64.95 -21.91
N ILE A 284 45.80 -65.53 -20.75
CA ILE A 284 46.83 -66.18 -19.94
C ILE A 284 47.25 -67.47 -20.66
N MET A 285 48.50 -67.53 -21.08
CA MET A 285 49.07 -68.70 -21.73
C MET A 285 49.60 -69.69 -20.69
N TYR A 286 49.46 -70.99 -20.97
CA TYR A 286 50.03 -72.04 -20.12
C TYR A 286 51.56 -71.96 -20.12
N GLU A 287 52.15 -71.79 -18.94
CA GLU A 287 53.60 -71.84 -18.74
C GLU A 287 53.99 -73.20 -18.16
N ASN A 288 54.73 -73.98 -18.94
CA ASN A 288 55.25 -75.26 -18.47
C ASN A 288 56.49 -75.05 -17.60
N PHE A 289 56.42 -75.46 -16.32
CA PHE A 289 57.50 -75.32 -15.33
C PHE A 289 58.85 -75.93 -15.78
N TYR A 290 58.84 -76.95 -16.65
CA TYR A 290 60.03 -77.69 -17.07
C TYR A 290 60.56 -77.30 -18.45
N CYS A 291 59.89 -76.41 -19.19
CA CYS A 291 60.34 -75.96 -20.51
C CYS A 291 60.18 -74.44 -20.63
N PRO A 292 61.20 -73.64 -20.24
CA PRO A 292 61.13 -72.19 -20.35
C PRO A 292 61.30 -71.80 -21.82
N GLN A 293 60.22 -71.86 -22.60
CA GLN A 293 60.23 -71.34 -23.97
C GLN A 293 60.22 -69.81 -23.92
N LYS A 294 61.37 -69.20 -24.25
CA LYS A 294 61.43 -67.85 -24.80
C LYS A 294 60.95 -67.91 -26.25
N ASN A 295 59.73 -67.52 -26.55
CA ASN A 295 59.27 -67.21 -27.91
C ASN A 295 58.08 -66.25 -27.78
N ALA A 296 57.83 -65.28 -28.63
CA ALA A 296 58.51 -64.63 -29.74
C ALA A 296 57.54 -63.49 -30.11
N ALA A 297 58.03 -62.40 -30.70
CA ALA A 297 57.17 -61.30 -31.16
C ALA A 297 56.03 -61.80 -32.08
N PRO A 298 54.85 -61.15 -32.12
CA PRO A 298 53.77 -61.56 -33.01
C PRO A 298 54.18 -61.32 -34.48
N PRO A 299 53.85 -62.22 -35.42
CA PRO A 299 54.07 -61.97 -36.83
C PRO A 299 53.11 -60.87 -37.31
N GLY A 300 53.67 -59.78 -37.82
CA GLY A 300 52.91 -58.80 -38.58
C GLY A 300 52.29 -59.44 -39.83
N LYS A 301 51.10 -58.97 -40.22
CA LYS A 301 50.63 -59.10 -41.60
C LYS A 301 50.07 -57.80 -42.15
N ALA A 302 50.55 -57.56 -43.37
CA ALA A 302 50.33 -56.54 -44.37
C ALA A 302 48.90 -55.99 -44.57
N THR A 303 48.92 -54.75 -45.06
CA THR A 303 47.93 -53.99 -45.83
C THR A 303 46.91 -54.81 -46.64
N GLY A 304 45.64 -54.49 -46.45
CA GLY A 304 44.55 -54.71 -47.40
C GLY A 304 43.41 -53.74 -47.09
N SER A 305 43.12 -52.81 -48.01
CA SER A 305 41.92 -51.98 -47.94
C SER A 305 40.69 -52.86 -48.01
N ASN A 306 39.82 -52.79 -47.00
CA ASN A 306 38.38 -52.89 -47.18
C ASN A 306 37.72 -52.28 -45.95
N SER A 307 37.23 -51.06 -46.12
CA SER A 307 36.31 -50.42 -45.19
C SER A 307 35.00 -51.21 -45.20
N ALA A 308 34.82 -52.07 -44.20
CA ALA A 308 33.51 -52.58 -43.81
C ALA A 308 33.41 -52.43 -42.29
N SER A 309 33.02 -51.22 -41.88
CA SER A 309 32.58 -50.95 -40.52
C SER A 309 31.33 -51.81 -40.27
N SER A 310 31.49 -52.95 -39.62
CA SER A 310 30.36 -53.73 -39.12
C SER A 310 29.75 -52.94 -37.97
N MET A 311 28.85 -52.02 -38.32
CA MET A 311 27.90 -51.43 -37.40
C MET A 311 27.25 -52.57 -36.62
N VAL A 312 27.48 -52.61 -35.31
CA VAL A 312 26.52 -53.22 -34.39
C VAL A 312 25.23 -52.42 -34.60
N LYS A 313 24.32 -52.99 -35.39
CA LYS A 313 22.96 -52.48 -35.50
C LYS A 313 22.34 -52.62 -34.12
N ASN A 314 22.29 -51.51 -33.38
CA ASN A 314 21.31 -51.39 -32.31
C ASN A 314 19.93 -51.67 -32.93
N PRO A 315 19.08 -52.47 -32.29
CA PRO A 315 17.72 -52.67 -32.78
C PRO A 315 17.02 -51.31 -32.89
N PRO A 316 16.12 -51.11 -33.87
CA PRO A 316 15.40 -49.86 -33.97
C PRO A 316 14.61 -49.63 -32.67
N PRO A 317 14.49 -48.38 -32.20
CA PRO A 317 13.63 -48.08 -31.06
C PRO A 317 12.21 -48.55 -31.37
N ASN A 318 11.63 -49.27 -30.41
CA ASN A 318 10.26 -49.76 -30.46
C ASN A 318 9.31 -48.56 -30.75
N PRO A 319 8.36 -48.64 -31.70
CA PRO A 319 7.45 -47.54 -32.00
C PRO A 319 6.47 -47.16 -30.87
N ARG A 320 6.63 -47.69 -29.66
CA ARG A 320 5.71 -47.48 -28.52
C ARG A 320 6.23 -46.54 -27.43
N ASP A 321 7.42 -45.96 -27.58
CA ASP A 321 7.92 -44.91 -26.65
C ASP A 321 7.88 -43.52 -27.29
N ARG A 322 6.88 -43.26 -28.14
CA ARG A 322 6.64 -41.95 -28.76
C ARG A 322 5.28 -41.38 -28.37
N GLU A 323 4.95 -41.44 -27.09
CA GLU A 323 3.82 -40.77 -26.44
C GLU A 323 4.16 -40.79 -24.94
N THR A 324 4.68 -39.74 -24.29
CA THR A 324 4.01 -38.47 -24.02
C THR A 324 5.01 -37.58 -23.29
N TYR A 325 5.81 -36.79 -24.01
CA TYR A 325 6.17 -35.48 -23.47
C TYR A 325 5.01 -34.57 -23.84
N ASN A 326 3.91 -34.67 -23.09
CA ASN A 326 3.04 -33.53 -22.93
C ASN A 326 3.88 -32.49 -22.20
N LEU A 327 4.64 -31.70 -22.98
CA LEU A 327 4.98 -30.36 -22.56
C LEU A 327 3.65 -29.71 -22.25
N ILE A 328 3.37 -29.62 -20.97
CA ILE A 328 2.32 -28.77 -20.46
C ILE A 328 2.73 -27.35 -20.86
N TYR A 329 2.26 -26.91 -22.02
CA TYR A 329 2.15 -25.50 -22.36
C TYR A 329 1.04 -24.91 -21.46
N PHE A 330 1.39 -24.57 -20.23
CA PHE A 330 0.70 -23.53 -19.43
C PHE A 330 1.68 -22.35 -19.41
N VAL A 331 1.39 -21.13 -19.86
CA VAL A 331 0.24 -20.48 -20.48
C VAL A 331 0.89 -19.44 -21.39
N HIS A 332 0.69 -19.49 -22.70
CA HIS A 332 0.80 -18.25 -23.46
C HIS A 332 -0.40 -17.43 -23.02
N CYS A 333 -0.21 -16.56 -22.02
CA CYS A 333 -1.25 -15.73 -21.43
C CYS A 333 -1.47 -14.56 -22.39
N PRO A 334 -2.52 -14.57 -23.23
CA PRO A 334 -2.78 -13.46 -24.14
C PRO A 334 -3.12 -12.18 -23.36
N GLN A 335 -3.40 -12.32 -22.05
CA GLN A 335 -3.54 -11.20 -21.13
C GLN A 335 -2.24 -10.38 -21.02
N LEU A 336 -1.04 -10.97 -21.02
CA LEU A 336 0.22 -10.22 -20.82
C LEU A 336 0.55 -9.28 -22.00
N GLU A 337 0.19 -9.65 -23.23
CA GLU A 337 0.29 -8.73 -24.38
C GLU A 337 -0.74 -7.60 -24.30
N LEU A 338 -1.95 -7.87 -23.79
CA LEU A 338 -2.94 -6.84 -23.49
C LEU A 338 -2.45 -5.92 -22.36
N TRP A 339 -1.76 -6.42 -21.34
CA TRP A 339 -1.17 -5.60 -20.27
C TRP A 339 -0.03 -4.71 -20.77
N ASN A 340 0.83 -5.19 -21.68
CA ASN A 340 1.84 -4.34 -22.33
C ASN A 340 1.19 -3.26 -23.22
N HIS A 341 0.10 -3.58 -23.92
CA HIS A 341 -0.65 -2.60 -24.70
C HIS A 341 -1.44 -1.60 -23.83
N PHE A 342 -1.96 -2.01 -22.67
CA PHE A 342 -2.63 -1.13 -21.70
C PHE A 342 -1.64 -0.25 -20.92
N SER A 343 -0.46 -0.77 -20.58
CA SER A 343 0.60 0.00 -19.93
C SER A 343 1.08 1.12 -20.85
N LEU A 344 1.30 0.86 -22.16
CA LEU A 344 1.69 1.90 -23.12
C LEU A 344 0.60 2.94 -23.41
N VAL A 345 -0.68 2.58 -23.36
CA VAL A 345 -1.80 3.50 -23.65
C VAL A 345 -2.09 4.46 -22.49
N PHE A 346 -1.77 4.10 -21.24
CA PHE A 346 -2.04 4.97 -20.07
C PHE A 346 -0.85 5.80 -19.59
N PHE A 347 0.33 5.66 -20.18
CA PHE A 347 1.46 6.58 -19.95
C PHE A 347 1.32 7.92 -20.71
N SER A 348 0.23 8.15 -21.46
CA SER A 348 -0.03 9.37 -22.26
C SER A 348 -1.29 10.16 -21.87
N LEU A 349 -1.86 9.93 -20.68
CA LEU A 349 -2.92 10.74 -20.06
C LEU A 349 -2.53 11.05 -18.61
#